data_AF-A0A941DSA1-F1
#
_entry.id   AF-A0A941DSA1-F1
#
_cell.length_a   1.000
_cell.length_b   1.000
_cell.length_c   1.000
_cell.angle_alpha   90.00
_cell.angle_beta   90.00
_cell.angle_gamma   90.00
#
_symmetry.space_group_name_H-M   'P 1'
#
loop_
_entity.id
_entity.type
_entity.pdbx_description
1 polymer ?
#
loop_
_entity_poly.entity_id
_entity_poly.type
_entity_poly.pdbx_seq_one_letter_code
_entity_poly.pdbx_strand_id
1 'polypeptide(L)'
;AAVDNWPHTLPFVDMHDFGDMLVNAGFSTPVMDMEKLTLTYASPHQLLQDVRALGGNPLATRERGLFGRQRYQRLLALLEKQRGADGRIALSIEVVYGHA
;
A
#
# COMPACT_ATOMS: atom_id res chain seq x y z
N ALA A 1 9.60 12.06 -0.64
CA ALA A 1 9.34 11.12 0.47
C ALA A 1 10.52 11.16 1.44
N ALA A 2 10.35 10.77 2.71
CA ALA A 2 11.34 11.00 3.77
C ALA A 2 12.60 10.08 3.69
N VAL A 3 12.56 9.03 2.86
CA VAL A 3 13.66 8.07 2.69
C VAL A 3 14.47 8.36 1.42
N ASP A 4 13.79 8.63 0.31
CA ASP A 4 14.34 8.99 -1.01
C ASP A 4 13.25 9.60 -1.93
N ASN A 5 13.57 9.85 -3.20
CA ASN A 5 12.69 10.47 -4.19
C ASN A 5 12.13 9.51 -5.26
N TRP A 6 12.25 8.19 -5.07
CA TRP A 6 11.68 7.21 -6.01
C TRP A 6 10.22 6.90 -5.67
N PRO A 7 9.40 6.50 -6.66
CA PRO A 7 8.05 6.07 -6.39
C PRO A 7 8.06 4.66 -5.76
N HIS A 8 7.25 4.48 -4.71
CA HIS A 8 7.22 3.26 -3.90
C HIS A 8 5.90 2.49 -3.92
N THR A 9 4.85 3.09 -4.47
CA THR A 9 3.50 2.52 -4.56
C THR A 9 2.93 2.75 -5.95
N LEU A 10 2.02 1.87 -6.37
CA LEU A 10 1.23 2.11 -7.57
C LEU A 10 0.35 3.36 -7.40
N PRO A 11 0.04 4.07 -8.50
CA PRO A 11 -1.13 4.93 -8.51
C PRO A 11 -2.37 4.04 -8.45
N PHE A 12 -2.90 3.82 -7.25
CA PHE A 12 -4.11 3.02 -7.07
C PHE A 12 -5.29 3.70 -7.78
N VAL A 13 -6.14 2.88 -8.40
CA VAL A 13 -7.34 3.30 -9.12
C VAL A 13 -8.48 3.51 -8.12
N ASP A 14 -9.30 4.54 -8.31
CA ASP A 14 -10.44 4.83 -7.44
C ASP A 14 -11.57 3.78 -7.66
N MET A 15 -12.40 3.56 -6.65
CA MET A 15 -13.54 2.63 -6.76
C MET A 15 -14.52 3.03 -7.87
N HIS A 16 -14.70 4.33 -8.14
CA HIS A 16 -15.59 4.82 -9.18
C HIS A 16 -15.03 4.48 -10.57
N ASP A 17 -13.72 4.65 -10.75
CA ASP A 17 -13.03 4.30 -11.99
C ASP A 17 -13.15 2.80 -12.30
N PHE A 18 -13.05 1.94 -11.27
CA PHE A 18 -13.29 0.51 -11.44
C PHE A 18 -14.73 0.20 -11.88
N GLY A 19 -15.72 0.89 -11.30
CA GLY A 19 -17.12 0.78 -11.73
C GLY A 19 -17.31 1.17 -13.20
N ASP A 20 -16.77 2.31 -13.60
CA ASP A 20 -16.82 2.80 -14.98
C ASP A 20 -16.14 1.83 -15.96
N MET A 21 -15.01 1.25 -15.57
CA MET A 21 -14.33 0.22 -16.36
C MET A 21 -15.17 -1.03 -16.56
N LEU A 22 -15.91 -1.49 -15.53
CA LEU A 22 -16.81 -2.65 -15.63
C LEU A 22 -18.00 -2.38 -16.54
N VAL A 23 -18.63 -1.20 -16.44
CA VAL A 23 -19.71 -0.79 -17.33
C VAL A 23 -19.22 -0.75 -18.79
N ASN A 24 -18.06 -0.14 -19.03
CA ASN A 24 -17.46 -0.07 -20.36
C ASN A 24 -17.08 -1.46 -20.92
N ALA A 25 -16.78 -2.43 -20.05
CA ALA A 25 -16.54 -3.82 -20.44
C ALA A 25 -17.83 -4.62 -20.72
N GLY A 26 -19.02 -4.01 -20.57
CA GLY A 26 -20.31 -4.62 -20.89
C GLY A 26 -20.98 -5.36 -19.73
N PHE A 27 -20.45 -5.25 -18.51
CA PHE A 27 -21.14 -5.77 -17.33
C PHE A 27 -22.36 -4.92 -17.00
N SER A 28 -23.48 -5.56 -16.69
CA SER A 28 -24.70 -4.86 -16.28
C SER A 28 -24.69 -4.64 -14.77
N THR A 29 -24.99 -3.41 -14.34
CA THR A 29 -25.20 -3.07 -12.92
C THR A 29 -24.06 -3.52 -11.98
N PRO A 30 -22.79 -3.16 -12.24
CA PRO A 30 -21.71 -3.48 -11.31
C PRO A 30 -21.96 -2.76 -9.97
N VAL A 31 -21.91 -3.52 -8.88
CA VAL A 31 -21.98 -2.97 -7.52
C VAL A 31 -20.58 -3.08 -6.94
N MET A 32 -20.01 -1.93 -6.59
CA MET A 32 -18.70 -1.81 -5.97
C MET A 32 -18.86 -1.40 -4.51
N ASP A 33 -18.03 -1.97 -3.64
CA ASP A 33 -17.89 -1.60 -2.24
C ASP A 33 -16.40 -1.38 -1.92
N MET A 34 -16.14 -0.60 -0.88
CA MET A 34 -14.80 -0.27 -0.41
C MET A 34 -14.78 -0.28 1.11
N GLU A 35 -13.86 -1.08 1.64
CA GLU A 35 -13.60 -1.13 3.07
C GLU A 35 -12.21 -0.56 3.37
N LYS A 36 -12.14 0.30 4.39
CA LYS A 36 -10.89 0.81 4.92
C LYS A 36 -10.48 0.03 6.17
N LEU A 37 -9.42 -0.75 6.04
CA LEU A 37 -8.84 -1.51 7.14
C LEU A 37 -7.63 -0.77 7.72
N THR A 38 -7.48 -0.79 9.05
CA THR A 38 -6.27 -0.31 9.72
C THR A 38 -5.60 -1.46 10.43
N LEU A 39 -4.49 -1.93 9.85
CA LEU A 39 -3.66 -3.00 10.40
C LEU A 39 -2.66 -2.40 11.39
N THR A 40 -2.40 -3.08 12.51
CA THR A 40 -1.47 -2.58 13.54
C THR A 40 -0.34 -3.56 13.83
N TYR A 41 0.89 -3.07 13.79
CA TYR A 41 2.10 -3.87 13.84
C TYR A 41 2.93 -3.58 15.09
N ALA A 42 3.47 -4.63 15.70
CA ALA A 42 4.40 -4.49 16.82
C ALA A 42 5.81 -4.07 16.35
N SER A 43 6.17 -4.37 15.09
CA SER A 43 7.48 -4.01 14.52
C SER A 43 7.38 -3.56 13.06
N PRO A 44 8.27 -2.66 12.61
CA PRO A 44 8.37 -2.28 11.20
C PRO A 44 8.70 -3.45 10.27
N HIS A 45 9.42 -4.45 10.77
CA HIS A 45 9.79 -5.63 10.00
C HIS A 45 8.58 -6.46 9.60
N GLN A 46 7.64 -6.68 10.52
CA GLN A 46 6.37 -7.36 10.23
C GLN A 46 5.54 -6.58 9.22
N LEU A 47 5.42 -5.26 9.40
CA LEU A 47 4.73 -4.40 8.43
C LEU A 47 5.32 -4.54 7.03
N LEU A 48 6.65 -4.45 6.90
CA LEU A 48 7.33 -4.55 5.61
C LEU A 48 7.23 -5.94 4.98
N GLN A 49 7.14 -6.99 5.80
CA GLN A 49 6.91 -8.36 5.34
C GLN A 49 5.51 -8.49 4.70
N ASP A 50 4.48 -7.96 5.35
CA ASP A 50 3.12 -7.98 4.83
C ASP A 50 3.00 -7.14 3.55
N VAL A 51 3.57 -5.93 3.52
CA VAL A 51 3.61 -5.09 2.30
C VAL A 51 4.28 -5.84 1.15
N ARG A 52 5.34 -6.62 1.42
CA ARG A 52 5.98 -7.46 0.39
C ARG A 52 5.06 -8.60 -0.06
N ALA A 53 4.36 -9.25 0.86
CA ALA A 53 3.40 -10.31 0.54
C ALA A 53 2.23 -9.79 -0.31
N LEU A 54 1.81 -8.53 -0.09
CA LEU A 54 0.79 -7.83 -0.85
C LEU A 54 1.29 -7.26 -2.19
N GLY A 55 2.50 -7.61 -2.63
CA GLY A 55 3.04 -7.27 -3.95
C GLY A 55 4.15 -6.22 -3.94
N GLY A 56 4.45 -5.58 -2.80
CA GLY A 56 5.55 -4.64 -2.64
C GLY A 56 5.47 -3.45 -3.62
N ASN A 57 6.61 -3.08 -4.23
CA ASN A 57 6.68 -2.05 -5.26
C ASN A 57 6.82 -2.68 -6.66
N PRO A 58 5.72 -2.85 -7.40
CA PRO A 58 5.74 -3.47 -8.73
C PRO A 58 6.09 -2.50 -9.87
N LEU A 59 6.37 -1.22 -9.59
CA LEU A 59 6.60 -0.21 -10.63
C LEU A 59 7.79 -0.56 -11.53
N ALA A 60 7.59 -0.49 -12.85
CA ALA A 60 8.69 -0.62 -13.81
C ALA A 60 9.71 0.53 -13.70
N THR A 61 9.27 1.69 -13.20
CA THR A 61 10.06 2.91 -12.96
C THR A 61 10.73 2.94 -11.59
N ARG A 62 10.58 1.89 -10.77
CA ARG A 62 11.29 1.79 -9.49
C ARG A 62 12.80 1.80 -9.72
N GLU A 63 13.53 2.28 -8.72
CA GLU A 63 14.99 2.23 -8.74
C GLU A 63 15.48 0.79 -8.96
N ARG A 64 16.31 0.59 -9.99
CA ARG A 64 16.94 -0.70 -10.31
C ARG A 64 18.27 -0.80 -9.58
N GLY A 65 18.21 -1.04 -8.27
CA GLY A 65 19.39 -1.13 -7.42
C GLY A 65 19.09 -1.83 -6.11
N LEU A 66 20.14 -2.20 -5.39
CA LEU A 66 20.00 -2.73 -4.03
C LEU A 66 19.62 -1.60 -3.09
N PHE A 67 18.64 -1.85 -2.23
CA PHE A 67 18.31 -0.95 -1.14
C PHE A 67 19.38 -1.08 -0.05
N GLY A 68 20.32 -0.14 -0.03
CA GLY A 68 21.49 -0.21 0.86
C GLY A 68 21.14 -0.23 2.35
N ARG A 69 22.02 -0.83 3.17
CA ARG A 69 21.83 -1.01 4.62
C ARG A 69 21.46 0.28 5.37
N GLN A 70 22.11 1.40 5.03
CA GLN A 70 21.83 2.70 5.66
C GLN A 70 20.42 3.22 5.33
N ARG A 71 19.98 3.09 4.05
CA ARG A 71 18.63 3.47 3.63
C ARG A 71 17.59 2.59 4.32
N TYR A 72 17.86 1.29 4.44
CA TYR A 72 17.00 0.34 5.16
C TYR A 72 16.86 0.71 6.65
N GLN A 73 17.97 0.99 7.34
CA GLN A 73 17.93 1.45 8.73
C GLN A 73 17.16 2.76 8.92
N ARG A 74 17.31 3.71 7.98
CA ARG A 74 16.56 4.97 7.99
C ARG A 74 15.06 4.74 7.81
N LEU A 75 14.66 3.85 6.89
CA LEU A 75 13.26 3.47 6.69
C LEU A 75 12.67 2.88 7.98
N LEU A 76 13.36 1.93 8.61
CA LEU A 76 12.90 1.34 9.88
C LEU A 76 12.74 2.41 10.96
N ALA A 77 13.72 3.30 11.13
CA ALA A 77 13.64 4.37 12.11
C ALA A 77 12.49 5.36 11.85
N LEU A 78 12.14 5.59 10.58
CA LEU A 78 11.00 6.44 10.23
C LEU A 78 9.66 5.74 10.53
N LEU A 79 9.56 4.43 10.29
CA LEU A 79 8.37 3.65 10.67
C LEU A 79 8.22 3.57 12.20
N GLU A 80 9.31 3.41 12.93
CA GLU A 80 9.31 3.44 14.40
C GLU A 80 8.76 4.76 14.96
N LYS A 81 9.06 5.90 14.31
CA LYS A 81 8.53 7.21 14.71
C LYS A 81 7.03 7.37 14.48
N GLN A 82 6.40 6.48 13.71
CA GLN A 82 4.96 6.50 13.45
C GLN A 82 4.15 5.70 14.47
N ARG A 83 4.78 5.22 15.55
CA ARG A 83 4.04 4.52 16.61
C ARG A 83 2.97 5.43 17.23
N GLY A 84 1.78 4.87 17.38
CA GLY A 84 0.69 5.48 18.12
C GLY A 84 0.90 5.42 19.64
N ALA A 85 -0.06 5.97 20.38
CA ALA A 85 -0.05 5.95 21.85
C ALA A 85 -0.12 4.53 22.44
N ASP A 86 -0.64 3.57 21.68
CA ASP A 86 -0.67 2.15 22.00
C ASP A 86 0.68 1.45 21.74
N GLY A 87 1.68 2.20 21.25
CA GLY A 87 2.99 1.68 20.91
C GLY A 87 3.02 0.83 19.64
N ARG A 88 1.97 0.83 18.80
CA ARG A 88 1.93 0.07 17.53
C ARG A 88 2.05 0.98 16.33
N ILE A 89 2.48 0.41 15.20
CA ILE A 89 2.55 1.11 13.92
C ILE A 89 1.29 0.78 13.13
N ALA A 90 0.54 1.81 12.71
CA ALA A 90 -0.67 1.63 11.91
C ALA A 90 -0.37 1.68 10.41
N LEU A 91 -1.00 0.79 9.64
CA LEU A 91 -1.04 0.81 8.18
C LEU A 91 -2.50 0.76 7.75
N SER A 92 -2.96 1.81 7.08
CA SER A 92 -4.30 1.83 6.48
C SER A 92 -4.23 1.29 5.05
N ILE A 93 -5.14 0.39 4.72
CA ILE A 93 -5.35 -0.13 3.37
C ILE A 93 -6.82 0.03 2.98
N GLU A 94 -7.06 0.26 1.70
CA GLU A 94 -8.40 0.26 1.11
C GLU A 94 -8.56 -1.01 0.29
N VAL A 95 -9.61 -1.76 0.58
CA VAL A 95 -9.96 -3.01 -0.12
C VAL A 95 -11.21 -2.72 -0.92
N VAL A 96 -11.06 -2.66 -2.24
CA VAL A 96 -12.16 -2.45 -3.18
C VAL A 96 -12.56 -3.80 -3.76
N TYR A 97 -13.85 -4.12 -3.72
CA TYR A 97 -14.41 -5.35 -4.26
C TYR A 97 -15.79 -5.07 -4.85
N GLY A 98 -16.25 -5.94 -5.73
CA GLY A 98 -17.55 -5.75 -6.36
C GLY A 98 -18.08 -7.01 -7.00
N HIS A 99 -19.36 -6.98 -7.36
CA HIS A 99 -20.05 -8.04 -8.08
C HIS A 99 -20.68 -7.48 -9.35
N ALA A 100 -20.69 -8.29 -10.41
CA ALA A 100 -21.16 -7.91 -11.74
C ALA A 100 -21.70 -9.13 -12.49
#